data_AF-E9I0J6-F1
#
_entry.id   AF-E9I0J6-F1
#
_cell.length_a   1.000
_cell.length_b   1.000
_cell.length_c   1.000
_cell.angle_alpha   90.00
_cell.angle_beta   90.00
_cell.angle_gamma   90.00
#
_symmetry.space_group_name_H-M   'P 1'
#
loop_
_entity.id
_entity.type
_entity.pdbx_description
1 polymer ?
#
loop_
_entity_poly.entity_id
_entity_poly.type
_entity_poly.pdbx_seq_one_letter_code
_entity_poly.pdbx_strand_id
1 'polypeptide(L)'
;MFVLRMLLLLGLYALGLNALEITVCDCEQASQKGILQFSDEDCQPEKNENRTNAVNYSVYTEKREELKFPGYICARWKQIKHITTSFFGQKVVVPDKIALETSPLECLTMYESRRCNEQPMTINDKKIFYDQEPVEDGWWLETVTVETINCAVEKIQLYQETEGESFSTPLGIAPATAGSISHNHLTLIWDKTFTVKSEPKARLVESGVAIIITTGTSNKFRMHDEEKELEFHIQITNKRCLPPLTTCDVKADAFDVIGQPKLYIFTTPIIPKNSSLEEGSRKRPVLKEDASIDVVANFQYLRDQFLDNENDLTREIENLQCEKRKATHERVVSTAQFNGWLAASMVNLPKCTKLSAFGKTVLAITCKVRNVSFAAEVTNCGPQPKFEKYTINRDGWELVPFSPCYWSVGFINFNDKPYAYSNGTWRPIVAQIVLPVPSCVPRVIRVELCVEF
;
A
#
# COMPACT_ATOMS: atom_id res chain seq x y z
N MET A 1 62.88 68.98 23.07
CA MET A 1 62.05 67.83 23.48
C MET A 1 60.54 68.10 23.51
N PHE A 2 60.08 69.33 23.76
CA PHE A 2 58.63 69.67 23.78
C PHE A 2 57.97 69.70 22.39
N VAL A 3 58.67 70.18 21.36
CA VAL A 3 58.14 70.27 19.99
C VAL A 3 57.95 68.88 19.36
N LEU A 4 58.84 67.93 19.66
CA LEU A 4 58.74 66.55 19.17
C LEU A 4 57.56 65.80 19.82
N ARG A 5 57.26 66.07 21.10
CA ARG A 5 56.07 65.53 21.77
C ARG A 5 54.76 66.13 21.25
N MET A 6 54.73 67.42 20.92
CA MET A 6 53.56 68.06 20.30
C MET A 6 53.29 67.53 18.88
N LEU A 7 54.33 67.29 18.07
CA LEU A 7 54.19 66.67 16.75
C LEU A 7 53.78 65.20 16.81
N LEU A 8 54.24 64.45 17.82
CA LEU A 8 53.77 63.08 18.08
C LEU A 8 52.31 63.05 18.55
N LEU A 9 51.87 64.01 19.38
CA LEU A 9 50.47 64.14 19.80
C LEU A 9 49.55 64.56 18.63
N LEU A 10 49.98 65.50 17.78
CA LEU A 10 49.25 65.86 16.55
C LEU A 10 49.26 64.72 15.51
N GLY A 11 50.33 63.92 15.45
CA GLY A 11 50.40 62.71 14.62
C GLY A 11 49.53 61.56 15.12
N LEU A 12 49.27 61.47 16.44
CA LEU A 12 48.40 60.48 17.06
C LEU A 12 46.91 60.84 16.99
N TYR A 13 46.55 62.13 16.86
CA TYR A 13 45.16 62.56 16.61
C TYR A 13 44.69 62.36 15.16
N ALA A 14 45.60 62.08 14.21
CA ALA A 14 45.26 61.76 12.82
C ALA A 14 44.90 60.27 12.61
N LEU A 15 45.06 59.43 13.63
CA LEU A 15 44.74 58.00 13.60
C LEU A 15 43.39 57.74 14.28
N GLY A 16 42.30 58.02 13.58
CA GLY A 16 40.97 57.82 14.16
C GLY A 16 39.76 58.07 13.28
N LEU A 17 39.87 57.92 11.96
CA LEU A 17 38.71 57.69 11.09
C LEU A 17 38.84 56.28 10.55
N ASN A 18 38.34 55.30 11.30
CA ASN A 18 38.29 53.93 10.83
C ASN A 18 37.22 53.87 9.75
N ALA A 19 37.67 53.73 8.50
CA ALA A 19 36.77 53.57 7.37
C ALA A 19 36.21 52.13 7.35
N LEU A 20 34.93 51.99 7.00
CA LEU A 20 34.24 50.71 6.98
C LEU A 20 34.41 50.05 5.60
N GLU A 21 35.03 48.87 5.56
CA GLU A 21 35.11 48.07 4.33
C GLU A 21 33.81 47.32 4.07
N ILE A 22 33.20 47.60 2.92
CA ILE A 22 31.97 46.98 2.44
C ILE A 22 32.15 46.61 0.97
N THR A 23 31.64 45.42 0.64
CA THR A 23 31.49 45.00 -0.75
C THR A 23 30.27 45.68 -1.37
N VAL A 24 30.48 46.40 -2.47
CA VAL A 24 29.45 47.04 -3.29
C VAL A 24 29.42 46.45 -4.70
N CYS A 25 28.36 46.72 -5.44
CA CYS A 25 28.15 46.26 -6.80
C CYS A 25 28.31 47.42 -7.78
N ASP A 26 29.31 47.32 -8.66
CA ASP A 26 29.60 48.28 -9.70
C ASP A 26 28.89 47.88 -11.00
N CYS A 27 27.88 48.65 -11.36
CA CYS A 27 27.02 48.42 -12.52
C CYS A 27 27.36 49.32 -13.72
N GLU A 28 28.48 50.05 -13.74
CA GLU A 28 28.87 50.88 -14.89
C GLU A 28 29.08 50.05 -16.18
N GLN A 29 29.51 48.79 -16.02
CA GLN A 29 29.64 47.80 -17.10
C GLN A 29 28.75 46.58 -16.83
N ALA A 30 27.46 46.82 -16.61
CA ALA A 30 26.50 45.75 -16.32
C ALA A 30 26.37 44.78 -17.51
N SER A 31 26.33 43.48 -17.21
CA SER A 31 26.08 42.43 -18.21
C SER A 31 24.64 41.91 -18.07
N GLN A 32 23.85 42.03 -19.13
CA GLN A 32 22.52 41.42 -19.19
C GLN A 32 22.67 39.90 -19.30
N LYS A 33 22.13 39.17 -18.31
CA LYS A 33 22.18 37.70 -18.29
C LYS A 33 20.99 37.06 -18.99
N GLY A 34 19.85 37.75 -19.01
CA GLY A 34 18.62 37.27 -19.65
C GLY A 34 17.38 37.54 -18.81
N ILE A 35 16.22 37.14 -19.35
CA ILE A 35 14.93 37.24 -18.67
C ILE A 35 14.78 36.03 -17.74
N LEU A 36 14.38 36.29 -16.49
CA LEU A 36 14.02 35.24 -15.55
C LEU A 36 12.71 34.60 -16.02
N GLN A 37 12.76 33.33 -16.38
CA GLN A 37 11.57 32.55 -16.70
C GLN A 37 11.03 31.91 -15.42
N PHE A 38 9.75 32.13 -15.16
CA PHE A 38 8.99 31.42 -14.14
C PHE A 38 8.15 30.36 -14.86
N SER A 39 8.34 29.09 -14.49
CA SER A 39 7.68 27.95 -15.13
C SER A 39 6.24 27.78 -14.61
N ASP A 40 5.42 28.83 -14.72
CA ASP A 40 4.04 28.85 -14.20
C ASP A 40 3.03 28.30 -15.23
N GLU A 41 3.44 28.05 -16.47
CA GLU A 41 2.56 27.71 -17.59
C GLU A 41 2.16 26.21 -17.66
N ASP A 42 2.90 25.32 -16.98
CA ASP A 42 2.70 23.86 -17.05
C ASP A 42 1.75 23.31 -15.97
N CYS A 43 1.13 24.16 -15.15
CA CYS A 43 0.23 23.71 -14.09
C CYS A 43 -1.18 23.45 -14.65
N GLN A 44 -1.37 22.31 -15.29
CA GLN A 44 -2.71 21.84 -15.62
C GLN A 44 -3.19 20.84 -14.55
N PRO A 45 -4.35 21.06 -13.93
CA PRO A 45 -4.96 20.03 -13.11
C PRO A 45 -5.35 18.86 -14.02
N GLU A 46 -4.85 17.66 -13.73
CA GLU A 46 -5.31 16.45 -14.39
C GLU A 46 -6.82 16.26 -14.19
N LYS A 47 -7.49 15.75 -15.22
CA LYS A 47 -8.94 15.54 -15.21
C LYS A 47 -9.32 14.42 -14.24
N ASN A 48 -10.38 14.68 -13.47
CA ASN A 48 -11.02 13.72 -12.59
C ASN A 48 -11.38 12.40 -13.32
N GLU A 49 -11.25 11.29 -12.60
CA GLU A 49 -11.74 9.99 -13.04
C GLU A 49 -13.24 10.02 -13.35
N ASN A 50 -13.63 9.41 -14.48
CA ASN A 50 -15.04 9.30 -14.85
C ASN A 50 -15.68 8.13 -14.08
N ARG A 51 -16.54 8.45 -13.11
CA ARG A 51 -17.35 7.46 -12.38
C ARG A 51 -18.70 7.24 -13.09
N THR A 52 -19.15 6.00 -13.20
CA THR A 52 -20.51 5.71 -13.72
C THR A 52 -21.57 5.79 -12.61
N ASN A 53 -22.84 5.70 -12.99
CA ASN A 53 -23.93 5.51 -12.03
C ASN A 53 -23.80 4.16 -11.30
N ALA A 54 -24.44 4.06 -10.13
CA ALA A 54 -24.48 2.83 -9.35
C ALA A 54 -25.18 1.68 -10.10
N VAL A 55 -24.66 0.48 -9.92
CA VAL A 55 -25.15 -0.77 -10.53
C VAL A 55 -25.37 -1.82 -9.44
N ASN A 56 -26.40 -2.65 -9.60
CA ASN A 56 -26.50 -3.88 -8.80
C ASN A 56 -25.58 -4.92 -9.44
N TYR A 57 -24.74 -5.58 -8.63
CA TYR A 57 -23.84 -6.62 -9.11
C TYR A 57 -24.13 -7.98 -8.49
N SER A 58 -23.72 -9.03 -9.17
CA SER A 58 -23.77 -10.41 -8.69
C SER A 58 -22.54 -11.17 -9.18
N VAL A 59 -21.75 -11.68 -8.23
CA VAL A 59 -20.52 -12.44 -8.44
C VAL A 59 -20.85 -13.91 -8.45
N TYR A 60 -20.44 -14.59 -9.52
CA TYR A 60 -20.62 -16.03 -9.68
C TYR A 60 -19.27 -16.73 -9.77
N THR A 61 -19.25 -17.98 -9.31
CA THR A 61 -18.10 -18.87 -9.49
C THR A 61 -18.48 -20.16 -10.22
N GLU A 62 -17.57 -20.60 -11.08
CA GLU A 62 -17.57 -21.95 -11.66
C GLU A 62 -16.84 -22.97 -10.77
N LYS A 63 -16.25 -22.55 -9.64
CA LYS A 63 -15.66 -23.48 -8.67
C LYS A 63 -16.76 -24.33 -8.02
N ARG A 64 -16.55 -25.65 -7.98
CA ARG A 64 -17.40 -26.58 -7.24
C ARG A 64 -17.08 -26.48 -5.74
N GLU A 65 -18.11 -26.57 -4.92
CA GLU A 65 -17.99 -26.76 -3.47
C GLU A 65 -17.34 -28.13 -3.21
N GLU A 66 -16.38 -28.21 -2.28
CA GLU A 66 -15.70 -29.45 -1.93
C GLU A 66 -16.74 -30.54 -1.60
N LEU A 67 -16.81 -31.59 -2.40
CA LEU A 67 -17.76 -32.66 -2.14
C LEU A 67 -17.21 -33.53 -1.01
N LYS A 68 -17.88 -33.46 0.15
CA LYS A 68 -17.60 -34.30 1.31
C LYS A 68 -18.45 -35.56 1.22
N PHE A 69 -17.82 -36.73 1.06
CA PHE A 69 -18.51 -38.02 1.05
C PHE A 69 -17.81 -39.07 1.92
N PRO A 70 -18.53 -40.09 2.43
CA PRO A 70 -17.94 -41.11 3.30
C PRO A 70 -17.11 -42.13 2.52
N GLY A 71 -16.02 -42.59 3.13
CA GLY A 71 -15.24 -43.76 2.71
C GLY A 71 -15.03 -44.74 3.85
N TYR A 72 -14.61 -45.96 3.54
CA TYR A 72 -14.37 -47.02 4.54
C TYR A 72 -13.01 -47.66 4.32
N ILE A 73 -12.12 -47.57 5.32
CA ILE A 73 -10.83 -48.26 5.33
C ILE A 73 -10.98 -49.59 6.04
N CYS A 74 -10.59 -50.68 5.39
CA CYS A 74 -10.55 -52.03 5.95
C CYS A 74 -9.12 -52.51 6.13
N ALA A 75 -8.91 -53.27 7.19
CA ALA A 75 -7.65 -53.95 7.50
C ALA A 75 -7.94 -55.35 8.04
N ARG A 76 -7.08 -56.31 7.71
CA ARG A 76 -7.10 -57.66 8.27
C ARG A 76 -5.71 -58.04 8.73
N TRP A 77 -5.62 -58.75 9.83
CA TRP A 77 -4.36 -59.29 10.31
C TRP A 77 -4.57 -60.65 10.93
N LYS A 78 -3.59 -61.53 10.74
CA LYS A 78 -3.49 -62.80 11.44
C LYS A 78 -2.63 -62.59 12.68
N GLN A 79 -3.17 -62.95 13.83
CA GLN A 79 -2.43 -63.02 15.09
C GLN A 79 -2.10 -64.48 15.36
N ILE A 80 -0.82 -64.77 15.60
CA ILE A 80 -0.29 -66.11 15.78
C ILE A 80 0.39 -66.15 17.16
N LYS A 81 0.22 -67.24 17.90
CA LYS A 81 0.99 -67.51 19.12
C LYS A 81 1.68 -68.86 18.94
N HIS A 82 3.01 -68.87 19.03
CA HIS A 82 3.79 -70.09 19.18
C HIS A 82 3.95 -70.40 20.66
N ILE A 83 3.31 -71.47 21.11
CA ILE A 83 3.26 -71.87 22.52
C ILE A 83 4.13 -73.10 22.68
N THR A 84 5.23 -72.97 23.42
CA THR A 84 6.07 -74.11 23.79
C THR A 84 5.89 -74.41 25.27
N THR A 85 5.41 -75.61 25.59
CA THR A 85 5.20 -76.05 26.97
C THR A 85 6.31 -77.02 27.38
N SER A 86 7.13 -76.62 28.34
CA SER A 86 8.21 -77.46 28.87
C SER A 86 7.67 -78.65 29.69
N PHE A 87 8.55 -79.60 29.99
CA PHE A 87 8.25 -80.73 30.88
C PHE A 87 7.71 -80.30 32.26
N PHE A 88 8.18 -79.16 32.78
CA PHE A 88 7.76 -78.64 34.09
C PHE A 88 6.48 -77.77 34.02
N GLY A 89 5.79 -77.74 32.87
CA GLY A 89 4.58 -76.93 32.66
C GLY A 89 4.85 -75.44 32.43
N GLN A 90 6.11 -75.01 32.37
CA GLN A 90 6.45 -73.63 31.98
C GLN A 90 6.09 -73.41 30.51
N LYS A 91 5.24 -72.42 30.26
CA LYS A 91 4.81 -72.00 28.91
C LYS A 91 5.66 -70.81 28.44
N VAL A 92 6.19 -70.92 27.22
CA VAL A 92 6.82 -69.82 26.48
C VAL A 92 5.91 -69.49 25.31
N VAL A 93 5.32 -68.30 25.31
CA VAL A 93 4.42 -67.82 24.27
C VAL A 93 5.15 -66.74 23.46
N VAL A 94 5.36 -67.00 22.17
CA VAL A 94 5.94 -66.03 21.23
C VAL A 94 4.82 -65.54 20.32
N PRO A 95 4.33 -64.31 20.48
CA PRO A 95 3.32 -63.73 19.61
C PRO A 95 3.94 -63.26 18.30
N ASP A 96 3.23 -63.47 17.19
CA ASP A 96 3.52 -62.92 15.87
C ASP A 96 2.25 -62.31 15.27
N LYS A 97 2.42 -61.28 14.44
CA LYS A 97 1.32 -60.53 13.83
C LYS A 97 1.64 -60.24 12.37
N ILE A 98 0.83 -60.80 11.49
CA ILE A 98 0.99 -60.70 10.04
C ILE A 98 -0.19 -59.94 9.46
N ALA A 99 0.07 -58.85 8.73
CA ALA A 99 -0.97 -58.16 7.98
C ALA A 99 -1.41 -59.01 6.78
N LEU A 100 -2.72 -59.08 6.54
CA LEU A 100 -3.30 -59.84 5.43
C LEU A 100 -3.79 -58.88 4.36
N GLU A 101 -3.50 -59.22 3.10
CA GLU A 101 -4.11 -58.53 1.96
C GLU A 101 -5.64 -58.60 2.06
N THR A 102 -6.28 -57.43 1.99
CA THR A 102 -7.73 -57.32 2.07
C THR A 102 -8.25 -56.90 0.70
N SER A 103 -8.95 -57.78 -0.01
CA SER A 103 -9.52 -57.40 -1.30
C SER A 103 -10.67 -56.37 -1.13
N PRO A 104 -10.96 -55.55 -2.16
CA PRO A 104 -12.10 -54.62 -2.11
C PRO A 104 -13.44 -55.31 -1.83
N LEU A 105 -13.64 -56.53 -2.35
CA LEU A 105 -14.86 -57.31 -2.13
C LEU A 105 -14.96 -57.80 -0.68
N GLU A 106 -13.85 -58.24 -0.08
CA GLU A 106 -13.83 -58.63 1.33
C GLU A 106 -14.07 -57.42 2.24
N CYS A 107 -13.50 -56.27 1.92
CA CYS A 107 -13.75 -55.02 2.65
C CYS A 107 -15.22 -54.61 2.60
N LEU A 108 -15.85 -54.68 1.42
CA LEU A 108 -17.28 -54.43 1.27
C LEU A 108 -18.11 -55.45 2.06
N THR A 109 -17.75 -56.73 2.00
CA THR A 109 -18.42 -57.79 2.76
C THR A 109 -18.32 -57.56 4.27
N MET A 110 -17.14 -57.19 4.78
CA MET A 110 -16.93 -56.86 6.19
C MET A 110 -17.79 -55.67 6.62
N TYR A 111 -17.88 -54.64 5.76
CA TYR A 111 -18.73 -53.48 6.01
C TYR A 111 -20.22 -53.86 6.00
N GLU A 112 -20.74 -54.55 4.99
CA GLU A 112 -22.16 -54.85 4.86
C GLU A 112 -22.65 -55.92 5.84
N SER A 113 -21.92 -57.04 5.93
CA SER A 113 -22.32 -58.19 6.74
C SER A 113 -21.98 -58.03 8.23
N ARG A 114 -21.12 -57.06 8.58
CA ARG A 114 -20.58 -56.85 9.93
C ARG A 114 -19.91 -58.11 10.50
N ARG A 115 -19.28 -58.91 9.63
CA ARG A 115 -18.63 -60.17 9.98
C ARG A 115 -17.17 -60.22 9.52
N CYS A 116 -16.34 -60.84 10.33
CA CYS A 116 -14.95 -61.19 10.04
C CYS A 116 -14.84 -62.72 10.05
N ASN A 117 -14.66 -63.36 8.89
CA ASN A 117 -14.61 -64.83 8.77
C ASN A 117 -15.74 -65.53 9.57
N GLU A 118 -16.99 -65.14 9.30
CA GLU A 118 -18.22 -65.61 9.96
C GLU A 118 -18.48 -65.15 11.41
N GLN A 119 -17.46 -64.61 12.10
CA GLN A 119 -17.58 -64.06 13.44
C GLN A 119 -18.19 -62.66 13.44
N PRO A 120 -19.11 -62.33 14.36
CA PRO A 120 -19.70 -61.00 14.43
C PRO A 120 -18.67 -59.95 14.91
N MET A 121 -18.66 -58.80 14.25
CA MET A 121 -17.80 -57.66 14.63
C MET A 121 -18.52 -56.76 15.63
N THR A 122 -17.75 -56.14 16.53
CA THR A 122 -18.26 -55.14 17.48
C THR A 122 -18.19 -53.74 16.87
N ILE A 123 -19.19 -52.90 17.16
CA ILE A 123 -19.30 -51.54 16.63
C ILE A 123 -18.97 -50.55 17.73
N ASN A 124 -18.05 -49.63 17.44
CA ASN A 124 -17.68 -48.51 18.30
C ASN A 124 -17.63 -47.22 17.45
N ASP A 125 -18.69 -46.42 17.48
CA ASP A 125 -18.90 -45.20 16.69
C ASP A 125 -18.51 -45.33 15.20
N LYS A 126 -17.26 -44.96 14.87
CA LYS A 126 -16.71 -44.94 13.51
C LYS A 126 -15.90 -46.19 13.15
N LYS A 127 -15.66 -47.09 14.11
CA LYS A 127 -14.86 -48.30 13.96
C LYS A 127 -15.70 -49.55 14.20
N ILE A 128 -15.56 -50.52 13.30
CA ILE A 128 -16.18 -51.84 13.39
C ILE A 128 -15.02 -52.81 13.41
N PHE A 129 -14.87 -53.61 14.46
CA PHE A 129 -13.71 -54.47 14.62
C PHE A 129 -14.06 -55.81 15.24
N TYR A 130 -13.28 -56.81 14.87
CA TYR A 130 -13.18 -58.10 15.52
C TYR A 130 -11.71 -58.28 15.87
N ASP A 131 -11.41 -58.20 17.16
CA ASP A 131 -10.07 -58.36 17.70
C ASP A 131 -10.15 -59.34 18.86
N GLN A 132 -9.61 -60.54 18.64
CA GLN A 132 -9.54 -61.62 19.63
C GLN A 132 -8.13 -62.17 19.66
N GLU A 133 -7.66 -62.50 20.87
CA GLU A 133 -6.42 -63.25 21.00
C GLU A 133 -6.65 -64.73 20.65
N PRO A 134 -5.68 -65.38 20.00
CA PRO A 134 -5.71 -66.82 19.79
C PRO A 134 -5.83 -67.56 21.14
N VAL A 135 -6.75 -68.51 21.20
CA VAL A 135 -6.96 -69.35 22.38
C VAL A 135 -5.72 -70.21 22.61
N GLU A 136 -5.14 -70.12 23.80
CA GLU A 136 -3.93 -70.86 24.15
C GLU A 136 -4.28 -72.32 24.45
N ASP A 137 -3.92 -73.22 23.53
CA ASP A 137 -4.09 -74.67 23.68
C ASP A 137 -2.74 -75.37 23.45
N GLY A 138 -2.47 -76.44 24.21
CA GLY A 138 -1.23 -77.20 24.09
C GLY A 138 -0.91 -78.09 25.29
N TRP A 139 -0.36 -79.28 25.01
CA TRP A 139 -0.02 -80.29 26.01
C TRP A 139 1.47 -80.20 26.44
N TRP A 140 1.85 -80.96 27.48
CA TRP A 140 3.24 -80.98 27.96
C TRP A 140 4.19 -81.55 26.90
N LEU A 141 5.40 -80.98 26.80
CA LEU A 141 6.41 -81.29 25.77
C LEU A 141 5.96 -81.05 24.31
N GLU A 142 5.06 -80.09 24.11
CA GLU A 142 4.55 -79.73 22.78
C GLU A 142 4.87 -78.28 22.42
N THR A 143 5.09 -78.04 21.13
CA THR A 143 5.05 -76.70 20.54
C THR A 143 3.83 -76.62 19.62
N VAL A 144 2.82 -75.85 20.04
CA VAL A 144 1.59 -75.62 19.26
C VAL A 144 1.62 -74.22 18.69
N THR A 145 1.15 -74.08 17.46
CA THR A 145 0.91 -72.77 16.83
C THR A 145 -0.59 -72.56 16.72
N VAL A 146 -1.10 -71.56 17.42
CA VAL A 146 -2.52 -71.17 17.37
C VAL A 146 -2.64 -69.83 16.64
N GLU A 147 -3.70 -69.67 15.85
CA GLU A 147 -3.92 -68.47 15.04
C GLU A 147 -5.36 -67.98 15.10
N THR A 148 -5.54 -66.66 14.96
CA THR A 148 -6.85 -66.02 14.84
C THR A 148 -6.75 -64.86 13.85
N ILE A 149 -7.77 -64.69 13.02
CA ILE A 149 -7.83 -63.61 12.04
C ILE A 149 -8.72 -62.51 12.60
N ASN A 150 -8.13 -61.33 12.73
CA ASN A 150 -8.77 -60.13 13.22
C ASN A 150 -9.00 -59.17 12.06
N CYS A 151 -10.06 -58.38 12.17
CA CYS A 151 -10.52 -57.48 11.12
C CYS A 151 -10.92 -56.13 11.72
N ALA A 152 -10.67 -55.05 11.00
CA ALA A 152 -11.19 -53.72 11.34
C ALA A 152 -11.69 -52.99 10.10
N VAL A 153 -12.75 -52.20 10.28
CA VAL A 153 -13.31 -51.26 9.31
C VAL A 153 -13.47 -49.91 9.99
N GLU A 154 -12.94 -48.85 9.40
CA GLU A 154 -13.04 -47.48 9.91
C GLU A 154 -13.71 -46.58 8.88
N LYS A 155 -14.75 -45.84 9.31
CA LYS A 155 -15.42 -44.84 8.50
C LYS A 155 -14.62 -43.54 8.51
N ILE A 156 -14.25 -43.06 7.32
CA ILE A 156 -13.50 -41.82 7.10
C ILE A 156 -14.31 -40.84 6.24
N GLN A 157 -13.92 -39.57 6.29
CA GLN A 157 -14.45 -38.52 5.42
C GLN A 157 -13.47 -38.28 4.28
N LEU A 158 -13.94 -38.37 3.04
CA LEU A 158 -13.18 -38.08 1.83
C LEU A 158 -13.59 -36.72 1.26
N TYR A 159 -12.63 -36.09 0.57
CA TYR A 159 -12.76 -34.76 -0.02
C TYR A 159 -12.34 -34.81 -1.48
N GLN A 160 -13.15 -34.21 -2.35
CA GLN A 160 -12.82 -34.04 -3.77
C GLN A 160 -12.88 -32.56 -4.14
N GLU A 161 -11.71 -31.94 -4.31
CA GLU A 161 -11.54 -30.51 -4.59
C GLU A 161 -11.63 -30.15 -6.08
N THR A 162 -11.21 -31.06 -6.98
CA THR A 162 -11.05 -30.75 -8.41
C THR A 162 -11.73 -31.77 -9.33
N GLU A 163 -12.09 -31.35 -10.55
CA GLU A 163 -12.44 -32.20 -11.70
C GLU A 163 -11.23 -33.03 -12.19
N GLY A 164 -10.55 -33.70 -11.26
CA GLY A 164 -9.56 -34.71 -11.57
C GLY A 164 -10.25 -36.05 -11.80
N GLU A 165 -9.72 -36.85 -12.72
CA GLU A 165 -9.98 -38.29 -12.73
C GLU A 165 -9.55 -38.93 -11.41
N SER A 166 -8.72 -38.26 -10.62
CA SER A 166 -8.22 -38.69 -9.32
C SER A 166 -8.36 -37.64 -8.22
N PHE A 167 -8.39 -38.10 -6.97
CA PHE A 167 -8.43 -37.27 -5.77
C PHE A 167 -7.51 -37.88 -4.70
N SER A 168 -7.12 -37.07 -3.71
CA SER A 168 -6.25 -37.51 -2.62
C SER A 168 -7.04 -38.33 -1.59
N THR A 169 -6.48 -39.47 -1.19
CA THR A 169 -7.01 -40.30 -0.12
C THR A 169 -5.92 -40.57 0.93
N PRO A 170 -6.28 -41.04 2.14
CA PRO A 170 -5.28 -41.42 3.15
C PRO A 170 -4.31 -42.52 2.69
N LEU A 171 -4.67 -43.31 1.66
CA LEU A 171 -3.83 -44.37 1.10
C LEU A 171 -3.07 -43.93 -0.16
N GLY A 172 -3.20 -42.66 -0.58
CA GLY A 172 -2.58 -42.11 -1.78
C GLY A 172 -3.58 -41.54 -2.77
N ILE A 173 -3.11 -41.22 -3.98
CA ILE A 173 -3.94 -40.66 -5.04
C ILE A 173 -4.72 -41.78 -5.72
N ALA A 174 -6.04 -41.66 -5.76
CA ALA A 174 -6.92 -42.69 -6.31
C ALA A 174 -7.82 -42.13 -7.43
N PRO A 175 -8.08 -42.88 -8.51
CA PRO A 175 -9.03 -42.48 -9.51
C PRO A 175 -10.47 -42.53 -8.96
N ALA A 176 -11.23 -41.46 -9.17
CA ALA A 176 -12.61 -41.30 -8.69
C ALA A 176 -13.53 -42.44 -9.16
N THR A 177 -13.32 -42.96 -10.37
CA THR A 177 -14.09 -44.06 -10.97
C THR A 177 -13.74 -45.45 -10.44
N ALA A 178 -12.61 -45.63 -9.75
CA ALA A 178 -12.17 -46.94 -9.27
C ALA A 178 -13.09 -47.49 -8.17
N GLY A 179 -13.57 -46.62 -7.27
CA GLY A 179 -14.37 -46.99 -6.09
C GLY A 179 -13.58 -47.73 -5.00
N SER A 180 -12.28 -47.99 -5.22
CA SER A 180 -11.39 -48.58 -4.22
C SER A 180 -9.93 -48.27 -4.52
N ILE A 181 -9.09 -48.29 -3.47
CA ILE A 181 -7.63 -48.27 -3.54
C ILE A 181 -7.08 -49.16 -2.42
N SER A 182 -6.04 -49.93 -2.72
CA SER A 182 -5.36 -50.79 -1.75
C SER A 182 -3.87 -50.45 -1.72
N HIS A 183 -3.34 -50.28 -0.52
CA HIS A 183 -1.92 -49.98 -0.30
C HIS A 183 -1.49 -50.52 1.07
N ASN A 184 -0.35 -51.21 1.15
CA ASN A 184 0.21 -51.78 2.38
C ASN A 184 -0.82 -52.58 3.22
N HIS A 185 -1.52 -53.55 2.60
CA HIS A 185 -2.53 -54.41 3.22
C HIS A 185 -3.79 -53.69 3.76
N LEU A 186 -3.91 -52.38 3.52
CA LEU A 186 -5.10 -51.58 3.79
C LEU A 186 -5.88 -51.39 2.49
N THR A 187 -7.21 -51.44 2.59
CA THR A 187 -8.10 -51.23 1.44
C THR A 187 -9.14 -50.20 1.80
N LEU A 188 -9.18 -49.12 1.03
CA LEU A 188 -10.18 -48.07 1.11
C LEU A 188 -11.23 -48.29 0.02
N ILE A 189 -12.50 -48.25 0.38
CA ILE A 189 -13.64 -48.29 -0.54
C ILE A 189 -14.53 -47.05 -0.39
N TRP A 190 -15.17 -46.64 -1.47
CA TRP A 190 -16.19 -45.57 -1.49
C TRP A 190 -17.23 -45.85 -2.57
N ASP A 191 -18.40 -45.23 -2.41
CA ASP A 191 -19.45 -45.32 -3.42
C ASP A 191 -19.13 -44.41 -4.62
N LYS A 192 -19.16 -45.00 -5.81
CA LYS A 192 -18.86 -44.34 -7.09
C LYS A 192 -19.90 -43.28 -7.47
N THR A 193 -21.11 -43.35 -6.92
CA THR A 193 -22.17 -42.37 -7.18
C THR A 193 -21.83 -40.98 -6.66
N PHE A 194 -21.01 -40.87 -5.61
CA PHE A 194 -20.53 -39.59 -5.11
C PHE A 194 -19.54 -38.91 -6.07
N THR A 195 -18.75 -39.71 -6.80
CA THR A 195 -17.69 -39.22 -7.69
C THR A 195 -18.17 -38.84 -9.10
N VAL A 196 -19.48 -38.73 -9.33
CA VAL A 196 -20.04 -38.43 -10.65
C VAL A 196 -19.70 -37.01 -11.08
N LYS A 197 -19.30 -36.87 -12.37
CA LYS A 197 -19.17 -35.60 -13.08
C LYS A 197 -20.55 -34.94 -13.17
N SER A 198 -20.83 -33.99 -12.28
CA SER A 198 -21.94 -33.05 -12.46
C SER A 198 -21.43 -31.93 -13.35
N GLU A 199 -22.23 -31.48 -14.32
CA GLU A 199 -21.94 -30.23 -15.05
C GLU A 199 -21.71 -29.08 -14.05
N PRO A 200 -20.72 -28.21 -14.29
CA PRO A 200 -20.44 -27.08 -13.43
C PRO A 200 -21.64 -26.13 -13.45
N LYS A 201 -22.38 -26.09 -12.34
CA LYS A 201 -23.44 -25.10 -12.12
C LYS A 201 -22.81 -23.88 -11.49
N ALA A 202 -22.86 -22.79 -12.23
CA ALA A 202 -22.57 -21.45 -11.74
C ALA A 202 -23.25 -21.17 -10.39
N ARG A 203 -22.45 -20.88 -9.36
CA ARG A 203 -22.92 -20.58 -8.00
C ARG A 203 -22.82 -19.08 -7.73
N LEU A 204 -23.87 -18.50 -7.18
CA LEU A 204 -23.81 -17.13 -6.64
C LEU A 204 -22.93 -17.14 -5.37
N VAL A 205 -21.90 -16.29 -5.38
CA VAL A 205 -20.97 -16.11 -4.25
C VAL A 205 -21.33 -14.84 -3.50
N GLU A 206 -21.53 -13.73 -4.21
CA GLU A 206 -21.76 -12.43 -3.61
C GLU A 206 -22.68 -11.56 -4.49
N SER A 207 -23.38 -10.61 -3.91
CA SER A 207 -24.21 -9.61 -4.59
C SER A 207 -24.28 -8.32 -3.78
N GLY A 208 -24.34 -7.19 -4.45
CA GLY A 208 -24.40 -5.89 -3.78
C GLY A 208 -24.67 -4.74 -4.75
N VAL A 209 -24.38 -3.53 -4.29
CA VAL A 209 -24.46 -2.30 -5.09
C VAL A 209 -23.06 -1.74 -5.21
N ALA A 210 -22.64 -1.44 -6.43
CA ALA A 210 -21.30 -0.91 -6.69
C ALA A 210 -21.31 0.21 -7.72
N ILE A 211 -20.21 0.94 -7.77
CA ILE A 211 -19.92 1.95 -8.79
C ILE A 211 -18.83 1.39 -9.71
N ILE A 212 -18.97 1.60 -11.02
CA ILE A 212 -17.92 1.23 -11.98
C ILE A 212 -17.08 2.48 -12.29
N ILE A 213 -15.77 2.34 -12.12
CA ILE A 213 -14.76 3.38 -12.34
C ILE A 213 -13.93 2.97 -13.55
N THR A 214 -13.84 3.82 -14.56
CA THR A 214 -12.95 3.56 -15.70
C THR A 214 -11.50 3.72 -15.28
N THR A 215 -10.70 2.68 -15.51
CA THR A 215 -9.25 2.85 -15.43
C THR A 215 -8.77 3.52 -16.72
N GLY A 216 -7.68 4.28 -16.69
CA GLY A 216 -7.10 4.91 -17.89
C GLY A 216 -6.72 3.93 -19.02
N THR A 217 -6.84 2.61 -18.79
CA THR A 217 -6.64 1.56 -19.78
C THR A 217 -7.96 1.10 -20.41
N SER A 218 -7.99 0.98 -21.75
CA SER A 218 -9.16 0.49 -22.48
C SER A 218 -9.58 -0.91 -22.02
N ASN A 219 -10.88 -1.11 -21.80
CA ASN A 219 -11.53 -2.36 -21.40
C ASN A 219 -11.26 -2.88 -19.98
N LYS A 220 -10.64 -2.09 -19.10
CA LYS A 220 -10.49 -2.42 -17.68
C LYS A 220 -11.19 -1.39 -16.79
N PHE A 221 -11.87 -1.88 -15.77
CA PHE A 221 -12.65 -1.08 -14.85
C PHE A 221 -12.42 -1.55 -13.43
N ARG A 222 -12.66 -0.67 -12.46
CA ARG A 222 -12.75 -1.02 -11.04
C ARG A 222 -14.22 -1.00 -10.67
N MET A 223 -14.69 -2.04 -9.99
CA MET A 223 -16.02 -2.08 -9.41
C MET A 223 -15.88 -1.92 -7.91
N HIS A 224 -16.43 -0.82 -7.40
CA HIS A 224 -16.25 -0.32 -6.04
C HIS A 224 -17.55 -0.44 -5.24
N ASP A 225 -17.55 -1.28 -4.21
CA ASP A 225 -18.65 -1.42 -3.24
C ASP A 225 -18.20 -0.85 -1.89
N GLU A 226 -18.68 0.36 -1.59
CA GLU A 226 -18.35 1.08 -0.35
C GLU A 226 -19.01 0.45 0.89
N GLU A 227 -20.21 -0.11 0.75
CA GLU A 227 -20.96 -0.64 1.91
C GLU A 227 -20.32 -1.92 2.44
N LYS A 228 -19.77 -2.73 1.52
CA LYS A 228 -19.10 -3.99 1.86
C LYS A 228 -17.58 -3.91 1.92
N GLU A 229 -17.01 -2.74 1.61
CA GLU A 229 -15.56 -2.55 1.50
C GLU A 229 -14.92 -3.57 0.53
N LEU A 230 -15.54 -3.77 -0.63
CA LEU A 230 -15.08 -4.72 -1.65
C LEU A 230 -14.70 -4.00 -2.94
N GLU A 231 -13.57 -4.40 -3.51
CA GLU A 231 -13.12 -3.91 -4.81
C GLU A 231 -12.79 -5.06 -5.75
N PHE A 232 -13.33 -4.98 -6.96
CA PHE A 232 -13.08 -5.94 -8.02
C PHE A 232 -12.49 -5.23 -9.23
N HIS A 233 -11.30 -5.66 -9.64
CA HIS A 233 -10.75 -5.26 -10.93
C HIS A 233 -11.38 -6.14 -12.01
N ILE A 234 -12.12 -5.51 -12.92
CA ILE A 234 -12.94 -6.20 -13.88
C ILE A 234 -12.55 -5.81 -15.31
N GLN A 235 -12.71 -6.76 -16.23
CA GLN A 235 -12.52 -6.52 -17.66
C GLN A 235 -13.77 -6.91 -18.43
N ILE A 236 -14.07 -6.19 -19.50
CA ILE A 236 -15.21 -6.55 -20.36
C ILE A 236 -14.94 -7.92 -20.96
N THR A 237 -15.90 -8.82 -20.76
CA THR A 237 -15.86 -10.17 -21.33
C THR A 237 -16.90 -10.28 -22.42
N ASN A 238 -16.72 -11.28 -23.30
CA ASN A 238 -17.79 -11.70 -24.19
C ASN A 238 -19.04 -11.98 -23.35
N LYS A 239 -20.12 -11.26 -23.67
CA LYS A 239 -21.50 -11.49 -23.25
C LYS A 239 -21.78 -12.94 -22.79
N ARG A 240 -21.91 -13.15 -21.47
CA ARG A 240 -22.21 -14.45 -20.85
C ARG A 240 -23.71 -14.63 -20.60
N CYS A 241 -24.10 -15.89 -20.43
CA CYS A 241 -25.46 -16.31 -20.06
C CYS A 241 -25.70 -16.17 -18.56
N LEU A 242 -26.88 -15.65 -18.16
CA LEU A 242 -27.24 -15.59 -16.74
C LEU A 242 -27.52 -17.01 -16.21
N PRO A 243 -26.88 -17.44 -15.10
CA PRO A 243 -27.17 -18.73 -14.48
C PRO A 243 -28.64 -18.85 -14.05
N PRO A 244 -29.28 -20.03 -14.16
CA PRO A 244 -28.74 -21.34 -14.52
C PRO A 244 -28.92 -21.71 -16.02
N LEU A 245 -29.21 -20.75 -16.89
CA LEU A 245 -29.61 -21.03 -18.28
C LEU A 245 -28.39 -21.38 -19.15
N THR A 246 -28.42 -22.56 -19.77
CA THR A 246 -27.42 -23.03 -20.75
C THR A 246 -27.65 -22.47 -22.17
N THR A 247 -28.86 -21.98 -22.45
CA THR A 247 -29.24 -21.31 -23.70
C THR A 247 -29.96 -20.00 -23.39
N CYS A 248 -29.43 -18.88 -23.88
CA CYS A 248 -29.99 -17.55 -23.60
C CYS A 248 -30.37 -16.82 -24.88
N ASP A 249 -31.61 -16.34 -24.96
CA ASP A 249 -32.08 -15.43 -26.01
C ASP A 249 -31.49 -14.02 -25.84
N VAL A 250 -31.13 -13.65 -24.60
CA VAL A 250 -30.55 -12.35 -24.27
C VAL A 250 -29.26 -12.54 -23.48
N LYS A 251 -28.20 -11.97 -24.03
CA LYS A 251 -26.86 -11.92 -23.44
C LYS A 251 -26.72 -10.68 -22.55
N ALA A 252 -26.40 -10.86 -21.27
CA ALA A 252 -26.17 -9.77 -20.33
C ALA A 252 -24.71 -9.28 -20.36
N ASP A 253 -24.49 -8.04 -19.92
CA ASP A 253 -23.14 -7.51 -19.73
C ASP A 253 -22.50 -8.25 -18.54
N ALA A 254 -21.39 -8.91 -18.85
CA ALA A 254 -20.65 -9.76 -17.94
C ALA A 254 -19.19 -9.36 -17.96
N PHE A 255 -18.57 -9.40 -16.79
CA PHE A 255 -17.18 -9.02 -16.61
C PHE A 255 -16.41 -10.16 -15.94
N ASP A 256 -15.20 -10.42 -16.41
CA ASP A 256 -14.27 -11.31 -15.71
C ASP A 256 -13.52 -10.54 -14.64
N VAL A 257 -13.26 -11.20 -13.51
CA VAL A 257 -12.42 -10.65 -12.43
C VAL A 257 -10.94 -10.89 -12.78
N ILE A 258 -10.17 -9.81 -12.89
CA ILE A 258 -8.74 -9.85 -13.20
C ILE A 258 -8.01 -10.58 -12.07
N GLY A 259 -7.19 -11.57 -12.42
CA GLY A 259 -6.48 -12.42 -11.44
C GLY A 259 -7.32 -13.57 -10.86
N GLN A 260 -8.63 -13.60 -11.11
CA GLN A 260 -9.53 -14.67 -10.64
C GLN A 260 -10.37 -15.25 -11.80
N PRO A 261 -9.79 -16.11 -12.66
CA PRO A 261 -10.41 -16.56 -13.92
C PRO A 261 -11.68 -17.41 -13.73
N LYS A 262 -11.93 -17.92 -12.52
CA LYS A 262 -13.13 -18.71 -12.18
C LYS A 262 -14.27 -17.84 -11.62
N LEU A 263 -14.07 -16.52 -11.54
CA LEU A 263 -15.07 -15.55 -11.11
C LEU A 263 -15.50 -14.65 -12.25
N TYR A 264 -16.79 -14.38 -12.31
CA TYR A 264 -17.38 -13.45 -13.24
C TYR A 264 -18.55 -12.72 -12.60
N ILE A 265 -18.80 -11.51 -13.07
CA ILE A 265 -19.71 -10.55 -12.45
C ILE A 265 -20.73 -10.11 -13.48
N PHE A 266 -22.01 -10.14 -13.11
CA PHE A 266 -23.06 -9.46 -13.85
C PHE A 266 -23.42 -8.17 -13.18
N THR A 267 -23.68 -7.14 -13.98
CA THR A 267 -24.14 -5.84 -13.49
C THR A 267 -25.47 -5.48 -14.13
N THR A 268 -26.36 -4.89 -13.36
CA THR A 268 -27.60 -4.31 -13.86
C THR A 268 -27.68 -2.84 -13.43
N PRO A 269 -27.98 -1.91 -14.35
CA PRO A 269 -28.05 -0.50 -14.02
C PRO A 269 -29.20 -0.23 -13.07
N ILE A 270 -28.96 0.57 -12.03
CA ILE A 270 -30.02 1.06 -11.14
C ILE A 270 -30.72 2.20 -11.87
N ILE A 271 -31.88 1.92 -12.47
CA ILE A 271 -32.74 2.96 -13.02
C ILE A 271 -33.40 3.65 -11.82
N PRO A 272 -33.17 4.97 -11.59
CA PRO A 272 -33.85 5.67 -10.51
C PRO A 272 -35.35 5.71 -10.81
N LYS A 273 -36.13 4.89 -10.10
CA LYS A 273 -37.59 5.01 -10.10
C LYS A 273 -37.95 6.25 -9.27
N ASN A 274 -38.67 7.20 -9.86
CA ASN A 274 -39.36 8.24 -9.10
C ASN A 274 -40.26 7.58 -8.06
N SER A 275 -39.97 7.86 -6.78
CA SER A 275 -40.81 7.69 -5.60
C SER A 275 -42.02 6.76 -5.72
N SER A 276 -41.85 5.51 -5.33
CA SER A 276 -42.85 4.82 -4.50
C SER A 276 -42.13 3.79 -3.64
N LEU A 277 -42.21 3.96 -2.32
CA LEU A 277 -41.85 2.91 -1.37
C LEU A 277 -42.71 1.68 -1.68
N GLU A 278 -42.10 0.67 -2.28
CA GLU A 278 -42.52 -0.70 -2.04
C GLU A 278 -41.37 -1.40 -1.34
N GLU A 279 -41.63 -1.68 -0.07
CA GLU A 279 -40.79 -2.46 0.84
C GLU A 279 -40.81 -3.92 0.38
N GLY A 280 -39.98 -4.21 -0.62
CA GLY A 280 -39.88 -5.51 -1.27
C GLY A 280 -38.77 -6.37 -0.68
N SER A 281 -39.10 -7.12 0.37
CA SER A 281 -38.42 -8.36 0.80
C SER A 281 -36.88 -8.31 0.88
N ARG A 282 -36.35 -7.94 2.06
CA ARG A 282 -35.02 -8.37 2.51
C ARG A 282 -34.97 -9.91 2.57
N LYS A 283 -34.62 -10.55 1.46
CA LYS A 283 -34.04 -11.89 1.53
C LYS A 283 -32.65 -11.73 2.11
N ARG A 284 -32.45 -12.28 3.31
CA ARG A 284 -31.13 -12.37 3.95
C ARG A 284 -30.12 -12.93 2.95
N PRO A 285 -28.90 -12.37 2.85
CA PRO A 285 -27.84 -13.02 2.12
C PRO A 285 -27.63 -14.38 2.78
N VAL A 286 -27.71 -15.44 1.98
CA VAL A 286 -27.32 -16.78 2.40
C VAL A 286 -25.80 -16.74 2.49
N LEU A 287 -25.28 -16.58 3.71
CA LEU A 287 -23.86 -16.71 4.02
C LEU A 287 -23.41 -18.10 3.57
N LYS A 288 -22.50 -18.18 2.59
CA LYS A 288 -21.87 -19.44 2.16
C LYS A 288 -20.38 -19.24 1.93
N GLU A 289 -19.62 -19.52 2.99
CA GLU A 289 -18.33 -20.23 3.08
C GLU A 289 -17.20 -20.01 2.04
N ASP A 290 -17.26 -19.00 1.17
CA ASP A 290 -16.10 -18.59 0.35
C ASP A 290 -15.44 -17.34 0.94
N ALA A 291 -15.16 -17.34 2.24
CA ALA A 291 -14.48 -16.24 2.95
C ALA A 291 -13.18 -15.77 2.25
N SER A 292 -12.56 -16.64 1.45
CA SER A 292 -11.38 -16.29 0.65
C SER A 292 -11.62 -15.20 -0.41
N ILE A 293 -12.80 -15.12 -1.02
CA ILE A 293 -13.08 -14.16 -2.09
C ILE A 293 -13.28 -12.76 -1.50
N ASP A 294 -14.05 -12.66 -0.43
CA ASP A 294 -14.30 -11.41 0.28
C ASP A 294 -12.99 -10.86 0.88
N VAL A 295 -12.12 -11.73 1.40
CA VAL A 295 -10.79 -11.30 1.91
C VAL A 295 -9.91 -10.75 0.79
N VAL A 296 -9.88 -11.37 -0.39
CA VAL A 296 -9.06 -10.88 -1.51
C VAL A 296 -9.61 -9.56 -2.05
N ALA A 297 -10.94 -9.46 -2.21
CA ALA A 297 -11.59 -8.24 -2.70
C ALA A 297 -11.51 -7.09 -1.68
N ASN A 298 -11.57 -7.37 -0.38
CA ASN A 298 -11.35 -6.38 0.68
C ASN A 298 -9.90 -5.93 0.76
N PHE A 299 -8.92 -6.85 0.62
CA PHE A 299 -7.52 -6.44 0.54
C PHE A 299 -7.25 -5.54 -0.67
N GLN A 300 -7.92 -5.81 -1.79
CA GLN A 300 -7.86 -4.95 -2.97
C GLN A 300 -8.47 -3.56 -2.67
N TYR A 301 -9.64 -3.51 -2.01
CA TYR A 301 -10.29 -2.27 -1.58
C TYR A 301 -9.38 -1.41 -0.71
N LEU A 302 -8.81 -2.00 0.35
CA LEU A 302 -7.92 -1.27 1.26
C LEU A 302 -6.70 -0.71 0.52
N ARG A 303 -6.08 -1.54 -0.32
CA ARG A 303 -4.91 -1.13 -1.10
C ARG A 303 -5.21 0.04 -2.03
N ASP A 304 -6.32 -0.03 -2.76
CA ASP A 304 -6.68 0.98 -3.75
C ASP A 304 -7.16 2.27 -3.07
N GLN A 305 -7.87 2.19 -1.93
CA GLN A 305 -8.17 3.37 -1.09
C GLN A 305 -6.90 4.10 -0.64
N PHE A 306 -5.88 3.37 -0.17
CA PHE A 306 -4.61 3.99 0.21
C PHE A 306 -3.92 4.63 -0.98
N LEU A 307 -3.89 3.95 -2.14
CA LEU A 307 -3.27 4.47 -3.35
C LEU A 307 -3.99 5.73 -3.86
N ASP A 308 -5.33 5.71 -3.91
CA ASP A 308 -6.13 6.85 -4.35
C ASP A 308 -5.94 8.04 -3.42
N ASN A 309 -5.91 7.82 -2.10
CA ASN A 309 -5.61 8.88 -1.13
C ASN A 309 -4.20 9.46 -1.29
N GLU A 310 -3.17 8.62 -1.47
CA GLU A 310 -1.79 9.10 -1.70
C GLU A 310 -1.66 9.87 -3.03
N ASN A 311 -2.33 9.39 -4.09
CA ASN A 311 -2.37 10.07 -5.38
C ASN A 311 -3.09 11.43 -5.28
N ASP A 312 -4.21 11.49 -4.55
CA ASP A 312 -4.96 12.71 -4.32
C ASP A 312 -4.16 13.74 -3.51
N LEU A 313 -3.49 13.29 -2.43
CA LEU A 313 -2.59 14.14 -1.64
C LEU A 313 -1.41 14.65 -2.48
N THR A 314 -0.82 13.79 -3.30
CA THR A 314 0.29 14.18 -4.19
C THR A 314 -0.16 15.25 -5.17
N ARG A 315 -1.33 15.07 -5.80
CA ARG A 315 -1.92 16.06 -6.71
C ARG A 315 -2.20 17.39 -6.02
N GLU A 316 -2.72 17.37 -4.79
CA GLU A 316 -2.96 18.60 -4.02
C GLU A 316 -1.64 19.31 -3.64
N ILE A 317 -0.60 18.55 -3.27
CA ILE A 317 0.73 19.11 -3.01
C ILE A 317 1.30 19.76 -4.27
N GLU A 318 1.19 19.13 -5.43
CA GLU A 318 1.65 19.69 -6.71
C GLU A 318 0.91 20.99 -7.05
N ASN A 319 -0.42 21.03 -6.87
CA ASN A 319 -1.23 22.23 -7.03
C ASN A 319 -0.76 23.36 -6.10
N LEU A 320 -0.56 23.06 -4.81
CA LEU A 320 -0.06 24.04 -3.83
C LEU A 320 1.36 24.53 -4.16
N GLN A 321 2.22 23.65 -4.65
CA GLN A 321 3.55 24.05 -5.12
C GLN A 321 3.47 24.99 -6.32
N CYS A 322 2.53 24.76 -7.25
CA CYS A 322 2.32 25.67 -8.36
C CYS A 322 1.83 27.05 -7.89
N GLU A 323 0.79 27.09 -7.05
CA GLU A 323 0.28 28.35 -6.50
C GLU A 323 1.36 29.12 -5.73
N LYS A 324 2.22 28.41 -4.98
CA LYS A 324 3.38 29.00 -4.32
C LYS A 324 4.37 29.61 -5.31
N ARG A 325 4.67 28.94 -6.45
CA ARG A 325 5.58 29.47 -7.49
C ARG A 325 5.02 30.74 -8.10
N LYS A 326 3.73 30.73 -8.47
CA LYS A 326 3.02 31.90 -9.01
C LYS A 326 3.01 33.08 -8.03
N ALA A 327 2.69 32.84 -6.76
CA ALA A 327 2.75 33.88 -5.73
C ALA A 327 4.18 34.42 -5.51
N THR A 328 5.19 33.54 -5.60
CA THR A 328 6.60 33.94 -5.52
C THR A 328 6.99 34.81 -6.71
N HIS A 329 6.58 34.44 -7.93
CA HIS A 329 6.80 35.21 -9.14
C HIS A 329 6.20 36.63 -9.01
N GLU A 330 4.92 36.74 -8.66
CA GLU A 330 4.25 38.04 -8.49
C GLU A 330 4.96 38.91 -7.42
N ARG A 331 5.38 38.29 -6.31
CA ARG A 331 6.15 38.97 -5.26
C ARG A 331 7.51 39.47 -5.76
N VAL A 332 8.23 38.67 -6.54
CA VAL A 332 9.55 39.04 -7.09
C VAL A 332 9.40 40.18 -8.09
N VAL A 333 8.40 40.13 -8.98
CA VAL A 333 8.12 41.20 -9.95
C VAL A 333 7.78 42.51 -9.22
N SER A 334 6.87 42.47 -8.25
CA SER A 334 6.49 43.65 -7.48
C SER A 334 7.68 44.24 -6.70
N THR A 335 8.49 43.39 -6.08
CA THR A 335 9.69 43.84 -5.35
C THR A 335 10.72 44.44 -6.31
N ALA A 336 10.91 43.86 -7.50
CA ALA A 336 11.87 44.33 -8.49
C ALA A 336 11.53 45.71 -9.07
N GLN A 337 10.27 46.16 -8.97
CA GLN A 337 9.88 47.53 -9.34
C GLN A 337 10.44 48.59 -8.39
N PHE A 338 10.69 48.24 -7.12
CA PHE A 338 11.16 49.17 -6.09
C PHE A 338 12.61 48.93 -5.70
N ASN A 339 13.03 47.67 -5.54
CA ASN A 339 14.39 47.28 -5.18
C ASN A 339 14.77 45.96 -5.86
N GLY A 340 15.54 46.08 -6.95
CA GLY A 340 16.01 44.95 -7.76
C GLY A 340 16.99 44.03 -7.05
N TRP A 341 17.73 44.52 -6.06
CA TRP A 341 18.68 43.72 -5.28
C TRP A 341 17.97 42.84 -4.25
N LEU A 342 16.96 43.40 -3.59
CA LEU A 342 16.09 42.66 -2.69
C LEU A 342 15.27 41.61 -3.44
N ALA A 343 14.76 41.94 -4.63
CA ALA A 343 14.07 40.97 -5.47
C ALA A 343 14.99 39.80 -5.86
N ALA A 344 16.27 40.08 -6.17
CA ALA A 344 17.24 39.05 -6.50
C ALA A 344 17.55 38.11 -5.32
N SER A 345 17.54 38.62 -4.08
CA SER A 345 17.75 37.78 -2.90
C SER A 345 16.56 36.86 -2.60
N MET A 346 15.33 37.26 -2.94
CA MET A 346 14.14 36.40 -2.79
C MET A 346 14.20 35.10 -3.62
N VAL A 347 14.92 35.12 -4.74
CA VAL A 347 15.14 33.97 -5.63
C VAL A 347 16.56 33.40 -5.52
N ASN A 348 17.31 33.78 -4.47
CA ASN A 348 18.67 33.31 -4.19
C ASN A 348 19.65 33.46 -5.37
N LEU A 349 19.56 34.56 -6.11
CA LEU A 349 20.50 34.84 -7.19
C LEU A 349 21.91 35.17 -6.65
N PRO A 350 22.97 34.96 -7.45
CA PRO A 350 24.34 35.29 -7.06
C PRO A 350 24.49 36.75 -6.63
N LYS A 351 25.40 37.01 -5.69
CA LYS A 351 25.75 38.37 -5.24
C LYS A 351 26.06 39.28 -6.43
N CYS A 352 25.65 40.54 -6.33
CA CYS A 352 25.73 41.52 -7.42
C CYS A 352 24.94 41.13 -8.69
N THR A 353 23.83 40.39 -8.52
CA THR A 353 22.76 40.31 -9.54
C THR A 353 21.59 41.20 -9.15
N LYS A 354 21.20 42.11 -10.04
CA LYS A 354 20.05 43.00 -9.91
C LYS A 354 18.94 42.53 -10.82
N LEU A 355 17.71 42.56 -10.31
CA LEU A 355 16.51 42.30 -11.09
C LEU A 355 15.85 43.61 -11.51
N SER A 356 15.50 43.74 -12.79
CA SER A 356 14.76 44.88 -13.32
C SER A 356 13.42 44.43 -13.87
N ALA A 357 12.32 44.93 -13.30
CA ALA A 357 10.98 44.57 -13.76
C ALA A 357 10.61 45.27 -15.08
N PHE A 358 10.07 44.50 -16.02
CA PHE A 358 9.49 44.97 -17.28
C PHE A 358 8.10 44.32 -17.46
N GLY A 359 7.07 45.01 -16.96
CA GLY A 359 5.71 44.46 -16.93
C GLY A 359 5.64 43.21 -16.04
N LYS A 360 5.28 42.06 -16.63
CA LYS A 360 5.24 40.74 -15.95
C LYS A 360 6.56 39.97 -16.00
N THR A 361 7.59 40.51 -16.66
CA THR A 361 8.88 39.84 -16.80
C THR A 361 9.95 40.55 -15.98
N VAL A 362 11.01 39.82 -15.64
CA VAL A 362 12.13 40.38 -14.87
C VAL A 362 13.43 40.10 -15.58
N LEU A 363 14.22 41.14 -15.84
CA LEU A 363 15.54 41.03 -16.45
C LEU A 363 16.62 40.90 -15.37
N ALA A 364 17.48 39.90 -15.47
CA ALA A 364 18.63 39.74 -14.60
C ALA A 364 19.86 40.47 -15.19
N ILE A 365 20.44 41.33 -14.36
CA ILE A 365 21.63 42.13 -14.68
C ILE A 365 22.72 41.78 -13.67
N THR A 366 23.89 41.37 -14.14
CA THR A 366 25.04 41.11 -13.26
C THR A 366 26.01 42.27 -13.30
N CYS A 367 26.41 42.72 -12.10
CA CYS A 367 27.36 43.79 -11.87
C CYS A 367 28.68 43.24 -11.29
N LYS A 368 29.75 44.02 -11.37
CA LYS A 368 31.07 43.62 -10.84
C LYS A 368 31.12 43.86 -9.34
N VAL A 369 31.67 42.90 -8.61
CA VAL A 369 31.90 43.03 -7.17
C VAL A 369 33.10 43.95 -6.94
N ARG A 370 32.96 44.96 -6.07
CA ARG A 370 34.04 45.88 -5.70
C ARG A 370 34.06 46.07 -4.19
N ASN A 371 35.22 45.93 -3.56
CA ASN A 371 35.38 46.26 -2.15
C ASN A 371 35.74 47.74 -2.00
N VAL A 372 34.99 48.44 -1.16
CA VAL A 372 35.08 49.88 -0.98
C VAL A 372 35.17 50.19 0.51
N SER A 373 36.01 51.16 0.87
CA SER A 373 36.16 51.64 2.25
C SER A 373 35.48 52.99 2.40
N PHE A 374 34.36 53.03 3.13
CA PHE A 374 33.60 54.25 3.37
C PHE A 374 34.09 54.98 4.61
N ALA A 375 34.57 56.21 4.41
CA ALA A 375 34.81 57.16 5.48
C ALA A 375 33.52 57.94 5.81
N ALA A 376 33.52 58.69 6.90
CA ALA A 376 32.43 59.61 7.22
C ALA A 376 32.84 61.06 6.93
N GLU A 377 32.02 61.76 6.14
CA GLU A 377 32.10 63.21 5.95
C GLU A 377 30.99 63.88 6.74
N VAL A 378 31.34 64.79 7.65
CA VAL A 378 30.36 65.51 8.47
C VAL A 378 29.78 66.66 7.63
N THR A 379 28.48 66.58 7.38
CA THR A 379 27.72 67.61 6.67
C THR A 379 26.70 68.26 7.62
N ASN A 380 25.98 69.28 7.14
CA ASN A 380 24.90 69.93 7.90
C ASN A 380 23.76 68.97 8.29
N CYS A 381 23.65 67.81 7.62
CA CYS A 381 22.66 66.76 7.93
C CYS A 381 23.26 65.59 8.72
N GLY A 382 24.45 65.77 9.29
CA GLY A 382 25.18 64.76 10.05
C GLY A 382 26.23 63.99 9.22
N PRO A 383 26.82 62.93 9.80
CA PRO A 383 27.80 62.08 9.15
C PRO A 383 27.22 61.38 7.92
N GLN A 384 27.88 61.52 6.77
CA GLN A 384 27.51 60.88 5.50
C GLN A 384 28.62 59.91 5.06
N PRO A 385 28.30 58.71 4.55
CA PRO A 385 29.30 57.78 4.05
C PRO A 385 29.87 58.31 2.72
N LYS A 386 31.19 58.40 2.63
CA LYS A 386 31.87 58.90 1.43
C LYS A 386 33.03 57.99 1.05
N PHE A 387 33.10 57.73 -0.25
CA PHE A 387 34.22 57.08 -0.90
C PHE A 387 34.56 57.87 -2.16
N GLU A 388 35.72 58.53 -2.18
CA GLU A 388 36.12 59.44 -3.25
C GLU A 388 35.04 60.49 -3.56
N LYS A 389 34.45 60.45 -4.77
CA LYS A 389 33.36 61.33 -5.22
C LYS A 389 31.98 60.66 -5.13
N TYR A 390 31.88 59.50 -4.49
CA TYR A 390 30.69 58.66 -4.43
C TYR A 390 30.23 58.42 -2.99
N THR A 391 28.98 57.98 -2.86
CA THR A 391 28.35 57.47 -1.64
C THR A 391 27.59 56.20 -1.95
N ILE A 392 27.19 55.45 -0.91
CA ILE A 392 26.32 54.27 -1.08
C ILE A 392 24.88 54.72 -1.36
N ASN A 393 24.24 54.09 -2.34
CA ASN A 393 22.85 54.31 -2.71
C ASN A 393 21.92 53.81 -1.59
N ARG A 394 20.67 54.28 -1.57
CA ARG A 394 19.66 53.89 -0.57
C ARG A 394 19.31 52.41 -0.60
N ASP A 395 19.53 51.74 -1.73
CA ASP A 395 19.41 50.29 -1.86
C ASP A 395 20.50 49.52 -1.08
N GLY A 396 21.58 50.19 -0.69
CA GLY A 396 22.68 49.64 0.09
C GLY A 396 23.72 48.86 -0.71
N TRP A 397 23.60 48.77 -2.04
CA TRP A 397 24.45 47.93 -2.89
C TRP A 397 25.21 48.72 -3.97
N GLU A 398 24.65 49.81 -4.50
CA GLU A 398 25.24 50.59 -5.60
C GLU A 398 25.98 51.85 -5.13
N LEU A 399 26.94 52.33 -5.92
CA LEU A 399 27.55 53.64 -5.73
C LEU A 399 26.79 54.71 -6.52
N VAL A 400 26.57 55.87 -5.90
CA VAL A 400 25.99 57.05 -6.55
C VAL A 400 26.87 58.28 -6.28
N PRO A 401 26.82 59.33 -7.13
CA PRO A 401 27.56 60.56 -6.88
C PRO A 401 27.26 61.14 -5.50
N PHE A 402 28.31 61.54 -4.78
CA PHE A 402 28.16 62.11 -3.45
C PHE A 402 27.40 63.43 -3.53
N SER A 403 26.36 63.56 -2.71
CA SER A 403 25.63 64.81 -2.50
C SER A 403 25.51 65.09 -1.00
N PRO A 404 25.75 66.33 -0.53
CA PRO A 404 25.47 66.70 0.84
C PRO A 404 24.01 66.36 1.20
N CYS A 405 23.78 65.79 2.38
CA CYS A 405 22.45 65.43 2.86
C CYS A 405 21.71 64.34 2.05
N TYR A 406 22.41 63.48 1.30
CA TYR A 406 21.79 62.36 0.58
C TYR A 406 21.06 61.38 1.52
N TRP A 407 21.67 61.07 2.67
CA TRP A 407 21.05 60.33 3.77
C TRP A 407 20.52 61.31 4.83
N SER A 408 19.21 61.27 5.11
CA SER A 408 18.56 62.22 6.02
C SER A 408 18.28 61.67 7.42
N VAL A 409 18.34 60.35 7.61
CA VAL A 409 17.79 59.66 8.80
C VAL A 409 18.86 59.16 9.79
N GLY A 410 20.12 59.58 9.65
CA GLY A 410 21.23 59.21 10.57
C GLY A 410 21.62 57.72 10.55
N PHE A 411 20.84 56.88 9.87
CA PHE A 411 21.11 55.47 9.60
C PHE A 411 21.37 55.25 8.12
N ILE A 412 22.33 54.37 7.83
CA ILE A 412 22.78 54.04 6.48
C ILE A 412 22.51 52.57 6.22
N ASN A 413 21.96 52.26 5.05
CA ASN A 413 21.86 50.88 4.60
C ASN A 413 23.16 50.46 3.91
N PHE A 414 23.79 49.39 4.39
CA PHE A 414 24.88 48.71 3.70
C PHE A 414 24.52 47.23 3.55
N ASN A 415 24.31 46.78 2.32
CA ASN A 415 23.94 45.40 1.96
C ASN A 415 22.74 44.88 2.78
N ASP A 416 21.63 45.62 2.75
CA ASP A 416 20.37 45.35 3.46
C ASP A 416 20.46 45.33 4.99
N LYS A 417 21.55 45.89 5.55
CA LYS A 417 21.74 46.01 7.00
C LYS A 417 21.86 47.48 7.41
N PRO A 418 21.14 47.93 8.45
CA PRO A 418 21.24 49.29 8.93
C PRO A 418 22.50 49.49 9.79
N TYR A 419 23.20 50.61 9.56
CA TYR A 419 24.37 51.04 10.31
C TYR A 419 24.17 52.45 10.86
N ALA A 420 24.69 52.69 12.06
CA ALA A 420 24.77 54.00 12.68
C ALA A 420 26.23 54.46 12.78
N TYR A 421 26.46 55.76 12.69
CA TYR A 421 27.78 56.32 12.95
C TYR A 421 28.01 56.47 14.45
N SER A 422 29.03 55.81 15.00
CA SER A 422 29.37 55.86 16.43
C SER A 422 30.85 55.62 16.65
N ASN A 423 31.47 56.39 17.54
CA ASN A 423 32.89 56.28 17.90
C ASN A 423 33.83 56.32 16.67
N GLY A 424 33.60 57.25 15.76
CA GLY A 424 34.48 57.48 14.61
C GLY A 424 34.37 56.46 13.47
N THR A 425 33.38 55.56 13.49
CA THR A 425 33.15 54.54 12.45
C THR A 425 31.67 54.20 12.29
N TRP A 426 31.32 53.58 11.17
CA TRP A 426 30.02 52.95 10.94
C TRP A 426 29.93 51.62 11.71
N ARG A 427 28.84 51.41 12.45
CA ARG A 427 28.59 50.16 13.23
C ARG A 427 27.20 49.60 12.92
N PRO A 428 27.07 48.27 12.77
CA PRO A 428 25.78 47.65 12.47
C PRO A 428 24.83 47.82 13.66
N ILE A 429 23.55 48.05 13.35
CA ILE A 429 22.49 48.15 14.34
C ILE A 429 21.87 46.76 14.49
N VAL A 430 21.80 46.27 15.72
CA VAL A 430 21.11 45.02 16.03
C VAL A 430 19.64 45.35 16.28
N ALA A 431 18.74 44.76 15.50
CA ALA A 431 17.30 44.90 15.73
C ALA A 431 16.93 44.25 17.07
N GLN A 432 16.24 45.00 17.94
CA GLN A 432 15.79 44.53 19.26
C GLN A 432 14.29 44.23 19.31
N ILE A 433 13.56 44.48 18.21
CA ILE A 433 12.12 44.28 18.14
C ILE A 433 11.85 42.93 17.47
N VAL A 434 11.35 41.97 18.24
CA VAL A 434 10.88 40.68 17.74
C VAL A 434 9.41 40.83 17.36
N LEU A 435 9.10 40.66 16.09
CA LEU A 435 7.70 40.56 15.65
C LEU A 435 7.12 39.23 16.17
N PRO A 436 5.88 39.20 16.67
CA PRO A 436 5.23 37.96 17.02
C PRO A 436 5.09 37.12 15.75
N VAL A 437 5.76 35.98 15.70
CA VAL A 437 5.52 34.98 14.67
C VAL A 437 4.09 34.48 14.89
N PRO A 438 3.17 34.58 13.91
CA PRO A 438 1.91 33.88 14.03
C PRO A 438 2.25 32.39 14.17
N SER A 439 1.88 31.81 15.30
CA SER A 439 2.02 30.37 15.53
C SER A 439 1.15 29.66 14.52
N CYS A 440 1.73 29.23 13.39
CA CYS A 440 1.17 28.14 12.60
C CYS A 440 1.31 26.89 13.47
N VAL A 441 0.35 26.68 14.36
CA VAL A 441 0.20 25.40 15.04
C VAL A 441 -0.13 24.40 13.93
N PRO A 442 0.70 23.38 13.65
CA PRO A 442 0.23 22.27 12.86
C PRO A 442 -0.91 21.66 13.68
N ARG A 443 -2.15 21.76 13.18
CA ARG A 443 -3.20 20.87 13.65
C ARG A 443 -2.72 19.47 13.27
N VAL A 444 -2.16 18.77 14.26
CA VAL A 444 -2.00 17.33 14.22
C VAL A 444 -3.38 16.77 13.95
N ILE A 445 -3.62 16.29 12.73
CA ILE A 445 -4.73 15.37 12.49
C ILE A 445 -4.29 14.09 13.19
N ARG A 446 -4.80 13.90 14.41
CA ARG A 446 -4.65 12.66 15.15
C ARG A 446 -5.64 11.67 14.50
N VAL A 447 -5.14 10.83 13.59
CA VAL A 447 -5.85 9.60 13.21
C VAL A 447 -5.61 8.62 14.35
N GLU A 448 -6.55 8.56 15.30
CA GLU A 448 -6.62 7.46 16.27
C GLU A 448 -7.12 6.22 15.53
N LEU A 449 -6.19 5.42 15.01
CA LEU A 449 -6.42 4.00 14.79
C LEU A 449 -6.27 3.31 16.15
N CYS A 450 -7.38 3.22 16.88
CA CYS A 450 -7.51 2.28 17.99
C CYS A 450 -7.83 0.90 17.40
N VAL A 451 -6.80 0.07 17.25
CA VAL A 451 -6.95 -1.38 17.16
C VAL A 451 -6.07 -1.95 18.27
N GLU A 452 -6.67 -2.27 19.40
CA GLU A 452 -6.10 -3.19 20.38
C GLU A 452 -6.72 -4.59 20.15
N PHE A 453 -5.86 -5.59 20.25
CA PHE A 453 -6.07 -7.01 19.95
C PHE A 453 -7.17 -7.71 20.75
#